data_AF-A0A8T3NAZ8-F1
#
_entry.id   AF-A0A8T3NAZ8-F1
#
_cell.length_a   1.000
_cell.length_b   1.000
_cell.length_c   1.000
_cell.angle_alpha   90.00
_cell.angle_beta   90.00
_cell.angle_gamma   90.00
#
_symmetry.space_group_name_H-M   'P 1'
#
loop_
_entity.id
_entity.type
_entity.pdbx_description
1 polymer ?
#
loop_
_entity_poly.entity_id
_entity_poly.type
_entity_poly.pdbx_seq_one_letter_code
_entity_poly.pdbx_strand_id
1 'polypeptide(L)'
;MAETRDVASKAADNVARLAALFHIFEHGASGDISAEHIRAASRIVTWHLYEARRFLSELVLPPGVNNAAKLDAWLLEHCRETGSKRVTTRRVQQYVPGGLRDKHALEEAINELVDADRVRLVAGRRKEIEINPALLELN
;
A
#
# COMPACT_ATOMS: atom_id res chain seq x y z
N MET A 1 3.17 16.54 -2.33
CA MET A 1 1.86 17.00 -2.88
C MET A 1 1.94 17.47 -4.34
N ALA A 2 3.03 18.11 -4.79
CA ALA A 2 3.15 18.58 -6.18
C ALA A 2 3.16 17.44 -7.22
N GLU A 3 3.85 16.34 -6.94
CA GLU A 3 3.95 15.15 -7.81
C GLU A 3 2.58 14.52 -8.12
N THR A 4 1.75 14.29 -7.10
CA THR A 4 0.40 13.71 -7.28
C THR A 4 -0.51 14.61 -8.11
N ARG A 5 -0.32 15.94 -8.01
CA ARG A 5 -1.05 16.92 -8.82
C ARG A 5 -0.64 16.84 -10.29
N ASP A 6 0.64 16.64 -10.59
CA ASP A 6 1.11 16.48 -11.98
C ASP A 6 0.52 15.22 -12.63
N VAL A 7 0.55 14.08 -11.92
CA VAL A 7 -0.04 12.83 -12.43
C VAL A 7 -1.54 12.97 -12.63
N ALA A 8 -2.25 13.60 -11.68
CA ALA A 8 -3.69 13.86 -11.79
C ALA A 8 -4.05 14.80 -12.95
N SER A 9 -3.19 15.78 -13.26
CA SER A 9 -3.43 16.73 -14.36
C SER A 9 -3.48 16.06 -15.74
N LYS A 10 -2.87 14.87 -15.89
CA LYS A 10 -2.81 14.10 -17.13
C LYS A 10 -3.87 12.99 -17.22
N ALA A 11 -4.72 12.85 -16.21
CA ALA A 11 -5.70 11.77 -16.13
C ALA A 11 -6.62 11.70 -17.35
N ALA A 12 -7.17 12.86 -17.76
CA ALA A 12 -8.10 12.92 -18.90
C ALA A 12 -7.44 12.50 -20.23
N ASP A 13 -6.20 12.95 -20.48
CA ASP A 13 -5.45 12.57 -21.68
C ASP A 13 -5.15 11.06 -21.70
N ASN A 14 -4.71 10.51 -20.56
CA ASN A 14 -4.46 9.09 -20.42
C ASN A 14 -5.73 8.25 -20.64
N VAL A 15 -6.88 8.71 -20.15
CA VAL A 15 -8.18 8.05 -20.38
C VAL A 15 -8.52 8.07 -21.88
N ALA A 16 -8.37 9.20 -22.55
CA ALA A 16 -8.66 9.32 -23.98
C ALA A 16 -7.76 8.38 -24.81
N ARG A 17 -6.47 8.32 -24.49
CA ARG A 17 -5.50 7.46 -25.18
C ARG A 17 -5.79 5.98 -24.98
N LEU A 18 -6.09 5.56 -23.75
CA LEU A 18 -6.44 4.16 -23.48
C LEU A 18 -7.79 3.78 -24.12
N ALA A 19 -8.78 4.66 -24.10
CA ALA A 19 -10.05 4.40 -24.76
C ALA A 19 -9.91 4.24 -26.27
N ALA A 20 -9.05 5.05 -26.90
CA ALA A 20 -8.71 4.90 -28.32
C ALA A 20 -7.99 3.57 -28.60
N LEU A 21 -7.08 3.14 -27.73
CA LEU A 21 -6.41 1.84 -27.87
C LEU A 21 -7.41 0.68 -27.75
N PHE A 22 -8.32 0.73 -26.78
CA PHE A 22 -9.38 -0.29 -26.65
C PHE A 22 -10.24 -0.38 -27.90
N HIS A 23 -10.66 0.77 -28.42
CA HIS A 23 -11.40 0.82 -29.68
C HIS A 23 -10.61 0.18 -30.83
N ILE A 24 -9.33 0.53 -30.98
CA ILE A 24 -8.47 -0.01 -32.05
C ILE A 24 -8.33 -1.53 -31.93
N PHE A 25 -8.15 -2.05 -30.72
CA PHE A 25 -8.00 -3.49 -30.51
C PHE A 25 -9.30 -4.27 -30.75
N GLU A 26 -10.46 -3.68 -30.48
CA GLU A 26 -11.75 -4.35 -30.65
C GLU A 26 -12.32 -4.19 -32.07
N HIS A 27 -12.17 -3.02 -32.68
CA HIS A 27 -12.89 -2.60 -33.89
C HIS A 27 -11.97 -2.15 -35.04
N GLY A 28 -10.65 -2.03 -34.80
CA GLY A 28 -9.70 -1.45 -35.74
C GLY A 28 -9.71 0.08 -35.74
N ALA A 29 -9.02 0.70 -36.70
CA ALA A 29 -8.76 2.14 -36.70
C ALA A 29 -9.95 3.02 -37.13
N SER A 30 -11.12 2.44 -37.40
CA SER A 30 -12.31 3.13 -37.92
C SER A 30 -13.49 3.05 -36.94
N GLY A 31 -14.43 3.98 -37.04
CA GLY A 31 -15.60 4.04 -36.18
C GLY A 31 -15.41 4.89 -34.93
N ASP A 32 -16.48 4.99 -34.12
CA ASP A 32 -16.54 5.88 -32.98
C ASP A 32 -16.15 5.18 -31.67
N ILE A 33 -15.36 5.87 -30.84
CA ILE A 33 -15.01 5.40 -29.50
C ILE A 33 -16.26 5.42 -28.62
N SER A 34 -16.77 4.24 -28.28
CA SER A 34 -17.93 4.09 -27.39
C SER A 34 -17.70 4.60 -25.96
N ALA A 35 -18.79 4.88 -25.25
CA ALA A 35 -18.76 5.20 -23.82
C ALA A 35 -18.20 4.04 -22.97
N GLU A 36 -18.29 2.80 -23.45
CA GLU A 36 -17.76 1.64 -22.74
C GLU A 36 -16.23 1.64 -22.72
N HIS A 37 -15.57 1.96 -23.86
CA HIS A 37 -14.12 2.14 -23.91
C HIS A 37 -13.65 3.22 -22.93
N ILE A 38 -14.36 4.36 -22.87
CA ILE A 38 -14.07 5.46 -21.94
C ILE A 38 -14.20 5.00 -20.48
N ARG A 39 -15.27 4.28 -20.12
CA ARG A 39 -15.46 3.76 -18.76
C ARG A 39 -14.37 2.75 -18.39
N ALA A 40 -14.02 1.85 -19.29
CA ALA A 40 -12.96 0.88 -19.07
C ALA A 40 -11.60 1.57 -18.85
N ALA A 41 -11.25 2.53 -19.71
CA ALA A 41 -10.02 3.29 -19.60
C ALA A 41 -9.97 4.10 -18.29
N SER A 42 -11.09 4.72 -17.92
CA SER A 42 -11.23 5.47 -16.68
C SER A 42 -10.94 4.62 -15.44
N ARG A 43 -11.40 3.36 -15.39
CA ARG A 43 -11.10 2.46 -14.26
C ARG A 43 -9.60 2.20 -14.11
N ILE A 44 -8.90 1.94 -15.22
CA ILE A 44 -7.46 1.67 -15.21
C ILE A 44 -6.67 2.91 -14.80
N VAL A 45 -6.94 4.06 -15.42
CA VAL A 45 -6.25 5.31 -15.08
C VAL A 45 -6.50 5.70 -13.62
N THR A 46 -7.73 5.54 -13.15
CA THR A 46 -8.09 5.82 -11.74
C THR A 46 -7.32 4.91 -10.79
N TRP A 47 -7.19 3.62 -11.09
CA TRP A 47 -6.36 2.71 -10.30
C TRP A 47 -4.90 3.19 -10.25
N HIS A 48 -4.32 3.55 -11.39
CA HIS A 48 -2.94 4.08 -11.43
C HIS A 48 -2.77 5.40 -10.67
N LEU A 49 -3.80 6.27 -10.65
CA LEU A 49 -3.77 7.50 -9.85
C LEU A 49 -3.74 7.20 -8.35
N TYR A 50 -4.55 6.25 -7.90
CA TYR A 50 -4.54 5.82 -6.51
C TYR A 50 -3.20 5.18 -6.13
N GLU A 51 -2.62 4.38 -7.03
CA GLU A 51 -1.33 3.75 -6.80
C GLU A 51 -0.17 4.77 -6.78
N ALA A 52 -0.19 5.74 -7.69
CA ALA A 52 0.76 6.85 -7.67
C ALA A 52 0.63 7.69 -6.39
N ARG A 53 -0.60 7.95 -5.93
CA ARG A 53 -0.82 8.65 -4.64
C ARG A 53 -0.26 7.85 -3.48
N ARG A 54 -0.52 6.53 -3.41
CA ARG A 54 0.04 5.65 -2.39
C ARG A 54 1.56 5.71 -2.39
N PHE A 55 2.20 5.46 -3.54
CA PHE A 55 3.65 5.44 -3.67
C PHE A 55 4.29 6.80 -3.35
N LEU A 56 3.74 7.90 -3.87
CA LEU A 56 4.26 9.24 -3.64
C LEU A 56 4.01 9.74 -2.21
N SER A 57 2.96 9.27 -1.54
CA SER A 57 2.74 9.57 -0.11
C SER A 57 3.79 8.89 0.77
N GLU A 58 4.24 7.69 0.41
CA GLU A 58 5.33 6.99 1.09
C GLU A 58 6.69 7.72 0.94
N LEU A 59 6.90 8.48 -0.15
CA LEU A 59 8.12 9.25 -0.42
C LEU A 59 8.23 10.55 0.41
N VAL A 60 7.13 11.03 0.99
CA VAL A 60 7.09 12.29 1.76
C VAL A 60 7.37 12.06 3.26
N LEU A 61 7.18 10.83 3.75
CA LEU A 61 7.42 10.49 5.14
C LEU A 61 8.91 10.28 5.41
N PRO A 62 9.42 10.69 6.60
CA PRO A 62 10.72 10.24 7.07
C PRO A 62 10.81 8.70 7.00
N PRO A 63 11.96 8.13 6.62
CA PRO A 63 12.10 6.68 6.41
C PRO A 63 11.58 5.83 7.58
N GLY A 64 11.86 6.25 8.83
CA GLY A 64 11.37 5.57 10.04
C GLY A 64 9.84 5.51 10.13
N VAL A 65 9.15 6.63 9.88
CA VAL A 65 7.68 6.72 9.92
C VAL A 65 7.04 5.92 8.79
N ASN A 66 7.62 5.96 7.58
CA ASN A 66 7.16 5.15 6.45
C ASN A 66 7.31 3.64 6.73
N ASN A 67 8.45 3.26 7.30
CA ASN A 67 8.73 1.88 7.70
C ASN A 67 7.76 1.40 8.79
N ALA A 68 7.48 2.23 9.80
CA ALA A 68 6.49 1.94 10.83
C ALA A 68 5.09 1.74 10.23
N ALA A 69 4.64 2.63 9.33
CA ALA A 69 3.34 2.51 8.65
C ALA A 69 3.23 1.23 7.81
N LYS A 70 4.28 0.84 7.09
CA LYS A 70 4.33 -0.41 6.32
C LYS A 70 4.29 -1.65 7.20
N LEU A 71 5.05 -1.63 8.30
CA LEU A 71 5.05 -2.72 9.28
C LEU A 71 3.67 -2.87 9.92
N ASP A 72 3.03 -1.77 10.28
CA ASP A 72 1.70 -1.74 10.89
C ASP A 72 0.63 -2.30 9.96
N ALA A 73 0.59 -1.86 8.71
CA ALA A 73 -0.34 -2.38 7.70
C ALA A 73 -0.16 -3.90 7.49
N TRP A 74 1.09 -4.35 7.37
CA TRP A 74 1.42 -5.77 7.20
C TRP A 74 1.01 -6.61 8.42
N LEU A 75 1.27 -6.11 9.64
CA LEU A 75 0.89 -6.77 10.89
C LEU A 75 -0.63 -6.92 10.99
N LEU A 76 -1.39 -5.85 10.71
CA LEU A 76 -2.86 -5.89 10.74
C LEU A 76 -3.43 -6.88 9.73
N GLU A 77 -2.93 -6.88 8.50
CA GLU A 77 -3.34 -7.84 7.47
C GLU A 77 -3.02 -9.28 7.89
N HIS A 78 -1.79 -9.54 8.34
CA HIS A 78 -1.39 -10.87 8.78
C HIS A 78 -2.21 -11.39 9.97
N CYS A 79 -2.51 -10.52 10.94
CA CYS A 79 -3.30 -10.89 12.10
C CYS A 79 -4.78 -11.12 11.77
N ARG A 80 -5.34 -10.40 10.80
CA ARG A 80 -6.69 -10.66 10.27
C ARG A 80 -6.76 -11.99 9.53
N GLU A 81 -5.78 -12.30 8.70
CA GLU A 81 -5.72 -13.56 7.94
C GLU A 81 -5.54 -14.79 8.84
N THR A 82 -4.70 -14.69 9.87
CA THR A 82 -4.34 -15.83 10.72
C THR A 82 -5.21 -15.95 11.98
N GLY A 83 -5.94 -14.89 12.34
CA GLY A 83 -6.66 -14.78 13.62
C GLY A 83 -5.75 -14.68 14.85
N SER A 84 -4.42 -14.69 14.67
CA SER A 84 -3.44 -14.53 15.76
C SER A 84 -3.18 -13.05 16.02
N LYS A 85 -3.12 -12.65 17.29
CA LYS A 85 -2.74 -11.27 17.69
C LYS A 85 -1.23 -11.09 17.85
N ARG A 86 -0.45 -12.17 17.67
CA ARG A 86 0.99 -12.20 17.90
C ARG A 86 1.73 -12.72 16.68
N VAL A 87 2.86 -12.09 16.40
CA VAL A 87 3.75 -12.46 15.30
C VAL A 87 5.19 -12.49 15.78
N THR A 88 5.91 -13.58 15.50
CA THR A 88 7.34 -13.63 15.85
C THR A 88 8.14 -12.64 14.98
N THR A 89 9.12 -11.97 15.58
CA THR A 89 10.06 -11.07 14.88
C THR A 89 10.75 -11.74 13.69
N ARG A 90 11.08 -13.03 13.80
CA ARG A 90 11.63 -13.83 12.70
C ARG A 90 10.67 -13.93 11.50
N ARG A 91 9.38 -14.15 11.76
CA ARG A 91 8.37 -14.25 10.70
C ARG A 91 8.17 -12.90 10.03
N VAL A 92 8.18 -11.82 10.82
CA VAL A 92 8.16 -10.45 10.28
C VAL A 92 9.35 -10.26 9.33
N GLN A 93 10.59 -10.50 9.75
CA GLN A 93 11.77 -10.39 8.88
C GLN A 93 11.68 -11.21 7.58
N GLN A 94 11.05 -12.39 7.63
CA GLN A 94 10.96 -13.26 6.47
C GLN A 94 9.94 -12.79 5.42
N TYR A 95 8.84 -12.16 5.86
CA TYR A 95 7.67 -11.90 5.01
C TYR A 95 7.29 -10.42 4.87
N VAL A 96 7.91 -9.52 5.64
CA VAL A 96 7.70 -8.07 5.52
C VAL A 96 8.23 -7.55 4.16
N PRO A 97 7.64 -6.47 3.61
CA PRO A 97 8.13 -5.83 2.38
C PRO A 97 9.64 -5.56 2.39
N GLY A 98 10.29 -5.70 1.24
CA GLY A 98 11.76 -5.81 1.13
C GLY A 98 12.58 -4.71 1.81
N GLY A 99 12.07 -3.48 1.88
CA GLY A 99 12.74 -2.35 2.55
C GLY A 99 12.83 -2.45 4.09
N LEU A 100 12.04 -3.34 4.71
CA LEU A 100 11.98 -3.59 6.15
C LEU A 100 12.69 -4.89 6.58
N ARG A 101 13.38 -5.56 5.66
CA ARG A 101 14.16 -6.77 5.99
C ARG A 101 15.48 -6.46 6.68
N ASP A 102 15.95 -5.22 6.55
CA ASP A 102 17.09 -4.75 7.33
C ASP A 102 16.74 -4.74 8.82
N LYS A 103 17.68 -5.23 9.65
CA LYS A 103 17.44 -5.41 11.07
C LYS A 103 17.25 -4.07 11.79
N HIS A 104 18.05 -3.06 11.44
CA HIS A 104 18.01 -1.76 12.09
C HIS A 104 16.73 -1.01 11.72
N ALA A 105 16.38 -1.00 10.44
CA ALA A 105 15.13 -0.42 9.95
C ALA A 105 13.89 -1.07 10.60
N LEU A 106 13.92 -2.38 10.80
CA LEU A 106 12.84 -3.10 11.49
C LEU A 106 12.76 -2.74 12.98
N GLU A 107 13.89 -2.65 13.67
CA GLU A 107 13.93 -2.27 15.09
C GLU A 107 13.44 -0.83 15.29
N GLU A 108 13.83 0.12 14.43
CA GLU A 108 13.31 1.49 14.46
C GLU A 108 11.80 1.53 14.22
N ALA A 109 11.30 0.81 13.21
CA ALA A 109 9.86 0.73 12.92
C ALA A 109 9.06 0.12 14.07
N ILE A 110 9.60 -0.90 14.75
CA ILE A 110 8.97 -1.49 15.92
C ILE A 110 8.90 -0.47 17.06
N ASN A 111 9.99 0.25 17.33
CA ASN A 111 10.02 1.25 18.40
C ASN A 111 9.01 2.37 18.16
N GLU A 112 8.91 2.88 16.93
CA GLU A 112 7.90 3.89 16.56
C GLU A 112 6.47 3.38 16.82
N LEU A 113 6.17 2.11 16.52
CA LEU A 113 4.86 1.51 16.79
C LEU A 113 4.61 1.22 18.27
N VAL A 114 5.66 1.00 19.06
CA VAL A 114 5.58 0.89 20.52
C VAL A 114 5.27 2.26 21.12
N ASP A 115 5.97 3.31 20.68
CA ASP A 115 5.76 4.69 21.14
C ASP A 115 4.35 5.19 20.78
N ALA A 116 3.78 4.72 19.67
CA ALA A 116 2.42 4.99 19.26
C ALA A 116 1.34 4.07 19.92
N ASP A 117 1.71 3.21 20.87
CA ASP A 117 0.85 2.23 21.56
C ASP A 117 0.06 1.29 20.61
N ARG A 118 0.63 1.04 19.43
CA ARG A 118 0.02 0.16 18.41
C ARG A 118 0.45 -1.29 18.58
N VAL A 119 1.66 -1.51 19.05
CA VAL A 119 2.21 -2.84 19.32
C VAL A 119 2.97 -2.85 20.64
N ARG A 120 3.16 -4.04 21.20
CA ARG A 120 4.10 -4.26 22.30
C ARG A 120 5.01 -5.44 22.02
N LEU A 121 6.25 -5.34 22.49
CA LEU A 121 7.20 -6.44 22.45
C LEU A 121 6.99 -7.37 23.64
N VAL A 122 6.74 -8.64 23.36
CA VAL A 122 6.60 -9.70 24.37
C VAL A 122 7.81 -10.61 24.29
N ALA A 123 8.59 -10.64 25.37
CA ALA A 123 9.71 -11.55 25.52
C ALA A 123 9.23 -12.86 26.16
N GLY A 124 9.10 -13.91 25.33
CA GLY A 124 8.89 -15.29 25.79
C GLY A 124 10.05 -16.19 25.38
N ARG A 125 9.76 -17.45 25.03
CA ARG A 125 10.75 -18.36 24.40
C ARG A 125 11.28 -17.81 23.06
N ARG A 126 10.52 -16.92 22.42
CA ARG A 126 10.86 -16.18 21.19
C ARG A 126 10.43 -14.72 21.36
N LYS A 127 11.09 -13.80 20.65
CA LYS A 127 10.68 -12.39 20.62
C LYS A 127 9.46 -12.23 19.71
N GLU A 128 8.33 -11.82 20.28
CA GLU A 128 7.06 -11.65 19.60
C GLU A 128 6.61 -10.19 19.65
N ILE A 129 5.93 -9.77 18.58
CA ILE A 129 5.23 -8.50 18.47
C ILE A 129 3.75 -8.82 18.69
N GLU A 130 3.12 -8.20 19.66
CA GLU A 130 1.68 -8.30 19.92
C GLU A 130 1.00 -7.00 19.52
N ILE A 131 -0.04 -7.09 18.69
CA ILE A 131 -0.81 -5.93 18.23
C ILE A 131 -1.82 -5.51 19.31
N ASN A 132 -2.01 -4.21 19.47
CA ASN A 132 -3.08 -3.65 20.29
C ASN A 132 -4.45 -4.18 19.80
N PRO A 133 -5.19 -4.95 20.65
CA PRO A 133 -6.45 -5.57 20.24
C PRO A 133 -7.49 -4.59 19.70
N ALA A 134 -7.51 -3.33 20.17
CA ALA A 134 -8.45 -2.31 19.72
C ALA A 134 -8.32 -2.01 18.21
N LEU A 135 -7.14 -2.23 17.63
CA LEU A 135 -6.88 -2.02 16.20
C LEU A 135 -7.49 -3.12 15.31
N LEU A 136 -7.86 -4.26 15.89
CA LEU A 136 -8.47 -5.38 15.16
C LEU A 136 -10.01 -5.34 15.21
N GLU A 137 -10.59 -4.47 16.04
CA GLU A 137 -12.04 -4.32 16.23
C GLU A 137 -12.65 -3.19 15.39
N LEU A 138 -11.83 -2.29 14.84
CA LEU A 138 -12.24 -1.22 13.93
C LEU A 138 -12.49 -1.76 12.52
N ASN A 139 -13.76 -1.97 12.17
CA ASN A 139 -14.27 -2.18 10.81
C ASN A 139 -15.09 -0.98 10.34
#